data_AF-A0A0S8CF30-F1
#
_entry.id   AF-A0A0S8CF30-F1
#
_cell.length_a   1.000
_cell.length_b   1.000
_cell.length_c   1.000
_cell.angle_alpha   90.00
_cell.angle_beta   90.00
_cell.angle_gamma   90.00
#
_symmetry.space_group_name_H-M   'P 1'
#
loop_
_entity.id
_entity.type
_entity.pdbx_description
1 polymer ?
#
loop_
_entity_poly.entity_id
_entity_poly.type
_entity_poly.pdbx_seq_one_letter_code
_entity_poly.pdbx_strand_id
1 'polypeptide(L)'
;MLWLGSMEVTPTIVAIREKADAIRKAELERTLSGMSHLSDKEKKSIDKMTSAMMNKILHHPIVYLKQEDSHKDKKAKLALVRKFFNLDPENPD
;
A
#
# COMPACT_ATOMS: atom_id res chain seq x y z
N MET A 1 11.04 -23.26 12.11
CA MET A 1 10.79 -22.09 12.99
C MET A 1 10.80 -20.82 12.14
N LEU A 2 9.66 -20.45 11.58
CA LEU A 2 9.51 -19.36 10.58
C LEU A 2 8.52 -18.32 11.12
N TRP A 3 8.89 -17.59 12.19
CA TRP A 3 7.96 -16.61 12.77
C TRP A 3 8.59 -15.29 13.24
N LEU A 4 9.82 -15.26 13.74
CA LEU A 4 10.42 -13.99 14.17
C LEU A 4 10.79 -13.04 13.00
N GLY A 5 11.08 -13.59 11.82
CA GLY A 5 11.36 -12.78 10.63
C GLY A 5 10.15 -12.00 10.11
N SER A 6 8.93 -12.51 10.26
CA SER A 6 7.72 -11.87 9.72
C SER A 6 7.23 -10.70 10.59
N MET A 7 7.61 -10.64 11.87
CA MET A 7 7.12 -9.63 12.82
C MET A 7 7.63 -8.21 12.52
N GLU A 8 8.85 -8.04 11.98
CA GLU A 8 9.40 -6.70 11.66
C GLU A 8 8.84 -6.10 10.36
N VAL A 9 8.44 -6.93 9.40
CA VAL A 9 8.02 -6.47 8.06
C VAL A 9 6.52 -6.16 8.01
N THR A 10 5.73 -6.87 8.81
CA THR A 10 4.26 -6.75 8.82
C THR A 10 3.79 -5.32 9.07
N PRO A 11 4.30 -4.55 10.06
CA PRO A 11 3.87 -3.17 10.28
C PRO A 11 4.14 -2.27 9.06
N THR A 12 5.25 -2.49 8.35
CA THR A 12 5.57 -1.74 7.14
C THR A 12 4.61 -2.09 6.00
N ILE A 13 4.28 -3.37 5.80
CA ILE A 13 3.28 -3.79 4.80
C ILE A 13 1.91 -3.17 5.07
N VAL A 14 1.48 -3.12 6.34
CA VAL A 14 0.22 -2.49 6.75
C VAL A 14 0.25 -1.00 6.40
N ALA A 15 1.29 -0.27 6.80
CA ALA A 15 1.42 1.15 6.53
C ALA A 15 1.43 1.49 5.03
N ILE A 16 2.11 0.69 4.18
CA ILE A 16 2.08 0.85 2.72
C ILE A 16 0.64 0.74 2.19
N ARG A 17 -0.10 -0.27 2.64
CA ARG A 17 -1.47 -0.53 2.18
C ARG A 17 -2.43 0.56 2.63
N GLU A 18 -2.32 1.01 3.87
CA GLU A 18 -3.14 2.10 4.41
C GLU A 18 -2.91 3.40 3.66
N LYS A 19 -1.64 3.79 3.43
CA LYS A 19 -1.32 5.00 2.65
C LYS A 19 -1.87 4.91 1.22
N ALA A 20 -1.68 3.78 0.55
CA ALA A 20 -2.17 3.58 -0.81
C ALA A 20 -3.71 3.60 -0.89
N ASP A 21 -4.41 2.96 0.05
CA ASP A 21 -5.87 2.97 0.08
C ASP A 21 -6.44 4.34 0.46
N ALA A 22 -5.77 5.09 1.33
CA ALA A 22 -6.15 6.47 1.65
C ALA A 22 -6.08 7.37 0.41
N ILE A 23 -4.98 7.31 -0.35
CA ILE A 23 -4.84 8.04 -1.63
C ILE A 23 -5.93 7.61 -2.60
N ARG A 24 -6.10 6.29 -2.79
CA ARG A 24 -7.12 5.73 -3.69
C ARG A 24 -8.53 6.24 -3.35
N LYS A 25 -8.91 6.21 -2.07
CA LYS A 25 -10.23 6.67 -1.60
C LYS A 25 -10.43 8.15 -1.83
N ALA A 26 -9.43 8.99 -1.52
CA ALA A 26 -9.50 10.43 -1.74
C ALA A 26 -9.70 10.77 -3.23
N GLU A 27 -8.96 10.12 -4.13
CA GLU A 27 -9.12 10.31 -5.58
C GLU A 27 -10.46 9.76 -6.09
N LEU A 28 -10.89 8.61 -5.59
CA LEU A 28 -12.16 8.01 -5.96
C LEU A 28 -13.34 8.89 -5.56
N GLU A 29 -13.33 9.42 -4.33
CA GLU A 29 -14.36 10.33 -3.83
C GLU A 29 -14.43 11.61 -4.68
N ARG A 30 -13.28 12.25 -4.93
CA ARG A 30 -13.19 13.45 -5.78
C ARG A 30 -13.69 13.21 -7.19
N THR A 31 -13.40 12.03 -7.75
CA THR A 31 -13.84 11.67 -9.11
C THR A 31 -15.35 11.42 -9.14
N LEU A 32 -15.86 10.63 -8.19
CA LEU A 32 -17.28 10.26 -8.14
C LEU A 32 -18.19 11.44 -7.79
N SER A 33 -17.71 12.45 -7.04
CA SER A 33 -18.49 13.65 -6.75
C SER A 33 -18.85 14.44 -8.01
N GLY A 34 -18.02 14.35 -9.06
CA GLY A 34 -18.30 14.95 -10.38
C GLY A 34 -19.18 14.09 -11.29
N MET A 35 -19.54 12.88 -10.89
CA MET A 35 -20.23 11.87 -11.72
C MET A 35 -21.57 11.47 -11.11
N SER A 36 -22.45 12.45 -10.87
CA SER A 36 -23.78 12.24 -10.26
C SER A 36 -24.71 11.34 -11.08
N HIS A 37 -24.46 11.20 -12.39
CA HIS A 37 -25.24 10.37 -13.31
C HIS A 37 -24.97 8.86 -13.17
N LEU A 38 -23.90 8.46 -12.48
CA LEU A 38 -23.55 7.04 -12.31
C LEU A 38 -24.45 6.36 -11.27
N SER A 39 -24.92 5.16 -11.61
CA SER A 39 -25.57 4.25 -10.68
C SER A 39 -24.61 3.69 -9.63
N ASP A 40 -25.15 3.18 -8.53
CA ASP A 40 -24.33 2.55 -7.48
C ASP A 40 -23.56 1.33 -7.98
N LYS A 41 -24.10 0.62 -8.98
CA LYS A 41 -23.43 -0.51 -9.62
C LYS A 41 -22.18 -0.05 -10.40
N GLU A 42 -22.28 1.08 -11.10
CA GLU A 42 -21.16 1.66 -11.85
C GLU A 42 -20.10 2.21 -10.90
N LYS A 43 -20.50 2.96 -9.86
CA LYS A 43 -19.60 3.44 -8.80
C LYS A 43 -18.83 2.28 -8.16
N LYS A 44 -19.51 1.18 -7.82
CA LYS A 44 -18.88 -0.03 -7.28
C LYS A 44 -17.93 -0.71 -8.26
N SER A 45 -18.18 -0.61 -9.56
CA SER A 45 -17.30 -1.17 -10.58
C SER A 45 -16.00 -0.37 -10.67
N ILE A 46 -16.07 0.95 -10.56
CA ILE A 46 -14.90 1.85 -10.49
C ILE A 46 -14.12 1.60 -9.18
N ASP A 47 -14.79 1.48 -8.04
CA ASP A 47 -14.15 1.14 -6.76
C ASP A 47 -13.37 -0.19 -6.83
N LYS A 48 -13.97 -1.23 -7.41
CA LYS A 48 -13.30 -2.52 -7.65
C LYS A 48 -12.10 -2.38 -8.59
N MET A 49 -12.24 -1.63 -9.67
CA MET A 49 -11.16 -1.39 -10.64
C MET A 49 -9.96 -0.72 -9.97
N THR A 50 -10.19 0.38 -9.23
CA THR A 50 -9.11 1.10 -8.53
C THR A 50 -8.46 0.24 -7.44
N SER A 51 -9.25 -0.56 -6.72
CA SER A 51 -8.72 -1.52 -5.74
C SER A 51 -7.83 -2.58 -6.40
N ALA A 52 -8.25 -3.10 -7.57
CA ALA A 52 -7.46 -4.06 -8.34
C ALA A 52 -6.14 -3.45 -8.86
N MET A 53 -6.16 -2.18 -9.27
CA MET A 53 -4.94 -1.44 -9.65
C MET A 53 -3.97 -1.35 -8.47
N MET A 54 -4.44 -0.92 -7.29
CA MET A 54 -3.59 -0.84 -6.09
C MET A 54 -3.01 -2.20 -5.71
N ASN A 55 -3.82 -3.26 -5.74
CA ASN A 55 -3.33 -4.62 -5.47
C ASN A 55 -2.21 -5.05 -6.41
N LYS A 56 -2.30 -4.72 -7.71
CA LYS A 56 -1.27 -5.03 -8.71
C LYS A 56 0.01 -4.22 -8.48
N ILE A 57 -0.12 -2.92 -8.22
CA ILE A 57 1.02 -2.02 -7.96
C ILE A 57 1.77 -2.47 -6.69
N LEU A 58 1.04 -2.79 -5.62
CA LEU A 58 1.62 -3.18 -4.35
C LEU A 58 2.12 -4.63 -4.29
N HIS A 59 1.81 -5.45 -5.30
CA HIS A 59 2.22 -6.85 -5.30
C HIS A 59 3.75 -7.00 -5.19
N HIS A 60 4.50 -6.38 -6.10
CA HIS A 60 5.96 -6.51 -6.14
C HIS A 60 6.65 -5.95 -4.88
N PRO A 61 6.34 -4.73 -4.39
CA PRO A 61 6.92 -4.23 -3.15
C PRO A 61 6.66 -5.14 -1.93
N ILE A 62 5.46 -5.70 -1.81
CA ILE A 62 5.10 -6.60 -0.71
C ILE A 62 5.85 -7.94 -0.82
N VAL A 63 5.95 -8.50 -2.03
CA VAL A 63 6.72 -9.74 -2.27
C VAL A 63 8.19 -9.52 -1.94
N TYR A 64 8.78 -8.42 -2.41
CA TYR A 64 10.17 -8.05 -2.13
C TYR A 64 10.43 -7.92 -0.61
N LEU A 65 9.53 -7.26 0.12
CA LEU A 65 9.60 -7.14 1.58
C LEU A 65 9.56 -8.49 2.31
N LYS A 66 8.84 -9.48 1.78
CA LYS A 66 8.69 -10.82 2.36
C LYS A 66 9.83 -11.79 2.04
N GLN A 67 10.73 -11.44 1.12
CA GLN A 67 11.89 -12.28 0.79
C GLN A 67 12.79 -12.47 2.03
N GLU A 68 13.32 -13.69 2.19
CA GLU A 68 14.26 -14.04 3.24
C GLU A 68 15.64 -13.45 2.92
N ASP A 69 16.19 -12.70 3.86
CA ASP A 69 17.49 -12.05 3.77
C ASP A 69 18.25 -12.21 5.08
N SER A 70 19.56 -11.97 5.07
CA SER A 70 20.32 -11.80 6.30
C SER A 70 19.72 -10.67 7.16
N HIS A 71 19.89 -10.72 8.48
CA HIS A 71 19.33 -9.71 9.39
C HIS A 71 19.77 -8.27 9.04
N LYS A 72 21.01 -8.09 8.57
CA LYS A 72 21.56 -6.77 8.18
C LYS A 72 20.89 -6.25 6.92
N ASP A 73 20.75 -7.11 5.92
CA ASP A 73 20.15 -6.75 4.62
C ASP A 73 18.65 -6.47 4.75
N LYS A 74 17.96 -7.22 5.61
CA LYS A 74 16.55 -7.02 5.91
C LYS A 74 16.26 -5.63 6.53
N LYS A 75 17.10 -5.14 7.45
CA LYS A 75 16.94 -3.80 8.04
C LYS A 75 17.16 -2.70 7.01
N ALA A 76 18.19 -2.83 6.17
CA ALA A 76 18.45 -1.87 5.09
C ALA A 76 17.31 -1.86 4.06
N LYS A 77 16.81 -3.03 3.67
CA LYS A 77 15.64 -3.20 2.81
C LYS A 77 14.40 -2.51 3.37
N LEU A 78 14.10 -2.74 4.65
CA LEU A 78 12.96 -2.10 5.32
C LEU A 78 13.09 -0.57 5.35
N ALA A 79 14.26 -0.05 5.72
CA ALA A 79 14.50 1.40 5.76
C ALA A 79 14.32 2.05 4.38
N LEU A 80 14.85 1.42 3.32
CA LEU A 80 14.70 1.90 1.95
C LEU A 80 13.23 1.96 1.52
N VAL A 81 12.47 0.89 1.76
CA VAL A 81 11.05 0.84 1.39
C VAL A 81 10.22 1.85 2.19
N ARG A 82 10.47 1.99 3.49
CA ARG A 82 9.78 2.99 4.33
C ARG A 82 10.03 4.42 3.84
N LYS A 83 11.27 4.74 3.45
CA LYS A 83 11.64 6.02 2.83
C LYS A 83 10.94 6.22 1.48
N PHE A 84 10.93 5.20 0.61
CA PHE A 84 10.30 5.30 -0.71
C PHE A 84 8.79 5.57 -0.64
N PHE A 85 8.10 4.98 0.35
CA PHE A 85 6.67 5.20 0.58
C PHE A 85 6.37 6.36 1.53
N ASN A 86 7.38 7.11 1.97
CA ASN A 86 7.26 8.19 2.96
C ASN A 86 6.39 7.78 4.16
N LEU A 87 6.83 6.72 4.86
CA LEU A 87 6.12 6.10 5.99
C LEU A 87 6.68 6.48 7.37
N ASP A 88 7.76 7.25 7.40
CA ASP A 88 8.38 7.72 8.63
C ASP A 88 7.87 9.14 8.94
N PRO A 89 7.42 9.41 10.18
CA PRO A 89 6.76 10.66 10.55
C PRO A 89 7.68 11.90 10.55
N GLU A 90 8.99 11.72 10.34
CA GLU A 90 9.98 12.81 10.32
C GLU A 90 10.07 13.54 8.98
N ASN A 91 9.27 13.18 7.97
CA ASN A 91 9.27 13.85 6.68
C ASN A 91 7.85 14.04 6.13
N PRO A 92 7.03 14.91 6.75
CA PRO A 92 5.71 15.21 6.22
C PRO A 92 5.86 15.96 4.88
N ASP A 93 5.15 15.48 3.86
CA ASP A 93 4.83 16.27 2.67
C ASP A 93 3.92 17.45 3.03
#